data_AF-A0A0C3CAS7-F1
#
_entry.id   AF-A0A0C3CAS7-F1
#
_cell.length_a   1.000
_cell.length_b   1.000
_cell.length_c   1.000
_cell.angle_alpha   90.00
_cell.angle_beta   90.00
_cell.angle_gamma   90.00
#
_symmetry.space_group_name_H-M   'P 1'
#
loop_
_entity.id
_entity.type
_entity.pdbx_description
1 polymer ?
#
loop_
_entity_poly.entity_id
_entity_poly.type
_entity_poly.pdbx_seq_one_letter_code
_entity_poly.pdbx_strand_id
1 'polypeptide(L)'
;MAEIAARSPLSVVFLLHLALETPVAVQGLWSPTSLPFLEMNNTTVIILKLYASLVLATCLTSFLCFSLPEFLPGKRALAIGLCVYHSTVSTVLFNAPRFIPYSLGPLAESFKITPEIIWGVLHGVLSLGMIAWWQGTLHYTQIAKKMQ
;
A
#
# COMPACT_ATOMS: atom_id res chain seq x y z
N MET A 1 36.65 2.52 0.01
CA MET A 1 36.58 1.39 0.97
C MET A 1 35.38 0.57 0.54
N ALA A 2 35.55 -0.72 0.23
CA ALA A 2 34.41 -1.57 -0.12
C ALA A 2 33.51 -1.69 1.11
N GLU A 3 32.31 -1.13 1.03
CA GLU A 3 31.29 -1.29 2.08
C GLU A 3 30.94 -2.78 2.14
N ILE A 4 31.26 -3.44 3.26
CA ILE A 4 30.83 -4.81 3.48
C ILE A 4 29.31 -4.76 3.56
N ALA A 5 28.63 -5.28 2.55
CA ALA A 5 27.19 -5.44 2.55
C ALA A 5 26.81 -6.44 3.65
N ALA A 6 26.65 -5.95 4.89
CA ALA A 6 26.19 -6.74 6.01
C ALA A 6 24.80 -7.29 5.68
N ARG A 7 24.72 -8.62 5.50
CA ARG A 7 23.50 -9.36 5.21
C ARG A 7 23.38 -10.47 6.24
N SER A 8 22.23 -10.57 6.89
CA SER A 8 21.97 -11.60 7.89
C SER A 8 21.06 -12.69 7.33
N PRO A 9 21.32 -13.98 7.60
CA PRO A 9 20.32 -15.02 7.34
C PRO A 9 19.03 -14.83 8.13
N LEU A 10 19.07 -14.05 9.23
CA LEU A 10 17.87 -13.71 10.02
C LEU A 10 16.86 -12.87 9.23
N SER A 11 17.27 -12.26 8.11
CA SER A 11 16.40 -11.49 7.22
C SER A 11 15.34 -12.37 6.53
N VAL A 12 15.42 -13.69 6.67
CA VAL A 12 14.33 -14.62 6.32
C VAL A 12 13.00 -14.27 7.01
N VAL A 13 13.00 -13.54 8.12
CA VAL A 13 11.77 -13.06 8.77
C VAL A 13 10.89 -12.22 7.84
N PHE A 14 11.49 -11.50 6.89
CA PHE A 14 10.76 -10.75 5.86
C PHE A 14 10.01 -11.68 4.89
N LEU A 15 10.59 -12.85 4.59
CA LEU A 15 9.94 -13.88 3.78
C LEU A 15 8.86 -14.62 4.58
N LEU A 16 9.07 -14.81 5.88
CA LEU A 16 8.04 -15.36 6.76
C LEU A 16 6.81 -14.44 6.83
N HIS A 17 7.02 -13.13 6.98
CA HIS A 17 5.95 -12.13 6.88
C HIS A 17 5.18 -12.29 5.57
N LEU A 18 5.90 -12.35 4.44
CA LEU A 18 5.28 -12.56 3.12
C LEU A 18 4.44 -13.85 3.07
N ALA A 19 4.97 -14.96 3.60
CA ALA A 19 4.30 -16.26 3.57
C ALA A 19 3.00 -16.28 4.38
N LEU A 20 2.97 -15.62 5.54
CA LEU A 20 1.79 -15.57 6.40
C LEU A 20 0.73 -14.58 5.90
N GLU A 21 1.16 -13.46 5.34
CA GLU A 21 0.29 -12.32 5.06
C GLU A 21 -0.24 -12.27 3.62
N THR A 22 0.48 -12.83 2.65
CA THR A 22 0.04 -12.83 1.23
C THR A 22 -1.34 -13.49 1.03
N PRO A 23 -1.65 -14.64 1.64
CA PRO A 23 -2.98 -15.25 1.50
C PRO A 23 -4.10 -14.32 1.99
N VAL A 24 -3.88 -13.64 3.13
CA VAL A 24 -4.84 -12.69 3.70
C VAL A 24 -5.00 -11.47 2.79
N ALA A 25 -3.89 -10.93 2.27
CA ALA A 25 -3.93 -9.80 1.33
C ALA A 25 -4.70 -10.13 0.05
N VAL A 26 -4.43 -11.28 -0.57
CA VAL A 26 -5.10 -11.71 -1.81
C VAL A 26 -6.57 -12.01 -1.54
N GLN A 27 -6.89 -12.81 -0.53
CA GLN A 27 -8.28 -13.16 -0.26
C GLN A 27 -9.09 -11.92 0.16
N GLY A 28 -8.54 -11.06 1.02
CA GLY A 28 -9.20 -9.85 1.49
C GLY A 28 -9.49 -8.83 0.38
N LEU A 29 -8.64 -8.72 -0.65
CA LEU A 29 -8.86 -7.80 -1.77
C LEU A 29 -9.88 -8.32 -2.78
N TRP A 30 -9.72 -9.57 -3.22
CA TRP A 30 -10.51 -10.14 -4.33
C TRP A 30 -11.81 -10.82 -3.87
N SER A 31 -11.81 -11.48 -2.71
CA SER A 31 -12.96 -12.25 -2.24
C SER A 31 -13.16 -12.12 -0.72
N PRO A 32 -13.32 -10.88 -0.19
CA PRO A 32 -13.41 -10.65 1.25
C PRO A 32 -14.59 -11.38 1.90
N THR A 33 -15.73 -11.50 1.21
CA THR A 33 -16.94 -12.17 1.71
C THR A 33 -16.80 -13.69 1.81
N SER A 34 -15.74 -14.26 1.23
CA SER A 34 -15.43 -15.68 1.36
C SER A 34 -14.64 -15.99 2.64
N LEU A 35 -14.20 -14.96 3.38
CA LEU A 35 -13.61 -15.16 4.70
C LEU A 35 -14.72 -15.46 5.72
N PRO A 36 -14.58 -16.51 6.54
CA PRO A 36 -15.62 -16.95 7.47
C PRO A 36 -15.64 -16.10 8.76
N PHE A 37 -15.63 -14.78 8.62
CA PHE A 37 -15.74 -13.85 9.73
C PHE A 37 -17.20 -13.58 10.08
N LEU A 38 -17.45 -13.35 11.37
CA LEU A 38 -18.75 -12.91 11.85
C LEU A 38 -18.99 -11.44 11.44
N GLU A 39 -20.27 -11.05 11.31
CA GLU A 39 -20.68 -9.66 11.08
C GLU A 39 -20.15 -8.99 9.79
N MET A 40 -20.11 -9.76 8.70
CA MET A 40 -19.71 -9.29 7.36
C MET A 40 -20.76 -8.38 6.69
N ASN A 41 -20.82 -7.12 7.11
CA ASN A 41 -21.58 -6.05 6.45
C ASN A 41 -20.68 -5.20 5.53
N ASN A 42 -21.26 -4.23 4.81
CA ASN A 42 -20.51 -3.36 3.87
C ASN A 42 -19.32 -2.66 4.52
N THR A 43 -19.50 -2.12 5.72
CA THR A 43 -18.44 -1.44 6.46
C THR A 43 -17.31 -2.42 6.79
N THR A 44 -17.64 -3.60 7.33
CA THR A 44 -16.65 -4.65 7.63
C THR A 44 -15.88 -5.06 6.38
N VAL A 45 -16.58 -5.27 5.26
CA VAL A 45 -15.96 -5.63 3.98
C VAL A 45 -15.00 -4.54 3.49
N ILE A 46 -15.37 -3.27 3.58
CA ILE A 46 -14.51 -2.17 3.16
C ILE A 46 -13.28 -2.06 4.06
N ILE A 47 -13.46 -2.10 5.39
CA ILE A 47 -12.34 -2.09 6.33
C ILE A 47 -11.38 -3.27 6.07
N LEU A 48 -11.93 -4.45 5.79
CA LEU A 48 -11.13 -5.63 5.45
C LEU A 48 -10.33 -5.42 4.15
N LYS A 49 -10.93 -4.80 3.12
CA LYS A 49 -10.20 -4.45 1.89
C LYS A 49 -9.11 -3.40 2.13
N LEU A 50 -9.36 -2.41 2.97
CA LEU A 50 -8.36 -1.39 3.33
C LEU A 50 -7.20 -2.01 4.11
N TYR A 51 -7.50 -2.92 5.05
CA TYR A 51 -6.51 -3.69 5.78
C TYR A 51 -5.71 -4.59 4.82
N ALA A 52 -6.38 -5.35 3.95
CA ALA A 52 -5.72 -6.19 2.95
C ALA A 52 -4.83 -5.37 1.98
N SER A 53 -5.21 -4.14 1.66
CA SER A 53 -4.38 -3.20 0.88
C SER A 53 -3.09 -2.83 1.62
N LEU A 54 -3.18 -2.58 2.93
CA LEU A 54 -2.00 -2.31 3.77
C LEU A 54 -1.11 -3.53 3.86
N VAL A 55 -1.69 -4.71 4.10
CA VAL A 55 -0.98 -5.98 4.18
C VAL A 55 -0.27 -6.31 2.85
N LEU A 56 -0.92 -6.09 1.70
CA LEU A 56 -0.28 -6.23 0.39
C LEU A 56 0.94 -5.33 0.24
N ALA A 57 0.82 -4.07 0.65
CA ALA A 57 1.91 -3.10 0.55
C ALA A 57 3.07 -3.42 1.50
N THR A 58 2.80 -3.90 2.72
CA THR A 58 3.85 -4.35 3.64
C THR A 58 4.52 -5.62 3.13
N CYS A 59 3.77 -6.56 2.54
CA CYS A 59 4.33 -7.72 1.86
C CYS A 59 5.30 -7.33 0.74
N LEU A 60 4.90 -6.42 -0.15
CA LEU A 60 5.75 -5.94 -1.24
C LEU A 60 6.99 -5.21 -0.70
N THR A 61 6.82 -4.36 0.32
CA THR A 61 7.95 -3.67 0.94
C THR A 61 8.92 -4.66 1.57
N SER A 62 8.41 -5.67 2.29
CA SER A 62 9.22 -6.70 2.93
C SER A 62 10.00 -7.51 1.90
N PHE A 63 9.35 -7.89 0.79
CA PHE A 63 10.00 -8.58 -0.32
C PHE A 63 11.14 -7.75 -0.93
N LEU A 64 10.91 -6.46 -1.17
CA LEU A 64 11.93 -5.56 -1.73
C LEU A 64 13.09 -5.32 -0.76
N CYS A 65 12.80 -5.21 0.54
CA CYS A 65 13.81 -5.01 1.58
C CYS A 65 14.65 -6.26 1.87
N PHE A 66 14.11 -7.47 1.68
CA PHE A 66 14.82 -8.73 1.98
C PHE A 66 16.20 -8.83 1.30
N SER A 67 16.34 -8.32 0.08
CA SER A 67 17.60 -8.37 -0.67
C SER A 67 18.62 -7.27 -0.29
N LEU A 68 18.19 -6.29 0.50
CA LEU A 68 19.01 -5.14 0.87
C LEU A 68 19.93 -5.49 2.06
N PRO A 69 21.12 -4.88 2.15
CA PRO A 69 21.94 -4.93 3.35
C PRO A 69 21.18 -4.37 4.58
N GLU A 70 21.50 -4.86 5.78
CA GLU A 70 20.80 -4.54 7.04
C GLU A 70 20.72 -3.03 7.33
N PHE A 71 21.73 -2.27 6.90
CA PHE A 71 21.85 -0.84 7.19
C PHE A 71 21.65 0.06 5.97
N LEU A 72 21.16 -0.49 4.84
CA LEU A 72 20.87 0.28 3.63
C LEU A 72 19.51 1.00 3.77
N PRO A 73 19.35 2.25 3.28
CA PRO A 73 18.05 2.92 3.27
C PRO A 73 17.01 2.20 2.39
N GLY A 74 16.05 1.53 3.01
CA GLY A 74 14.87 0.93 2.35
C GLY A 74 13.85 1.93 1.78
N LYS A 75 14.24 3.20 1.61
CA LYS A 75 13.33 4.30 1.22
C LYS A 75 12.62 4.05 -0.11
N ARG A 76 13.32 3.48 -1.11
CA ARG A 76 12.72 3.16 -2.41
C ARG A 76 11.75 1.98 -2.34
N ALA A 77 12.05 0.97 -1.53
CA ALA A 77 11.15 -0.14 -1.27
C ALA A 77 9.86 0.36 -0.59
N LEU A 78 10.00 1.18 0.46
CA LEU A 78 8.88 1.81 1.14
C LEU A 78 8.06 2.70 0.20
N ALA A 79 8.69 3.49 -0.67
CA ALA A 79 7.98 4.33 -1.63
C ALA A 79 7.11 3.51 -2.60
N ILE A 80 7.61 2.36 -3.08
CA ILE A 80 6.82 1.43 -3.90
C ILE A 80 5.65 0.87 -3.10
N GLY A 81 5.89 0.41 -1.87
CA GLY A 81 4.83 -0.08 -0.98
C GLY A 81 3.73 0.97 -0.74
N LEU A 82 4.11 2.21 -0.40
CA LEU A 82 3.18 3.31 -0.20
C LEU A 82 2.42 3.66 -1.49
N CYS A 83 3.08 3.63 -2.66
CA CYS A 83 2.41 3.86 -3.94
C CYS A 83 1.33 2.79 -4.18
N VAL A 84 1.64 1.50 -3.98
CA VAL A 84 0.68 0.41 -4.13
C VAL A 84 -0.45 0.52 -3.10
N TYR A 85 -0.13 0.81 -1.84
CA TYR A 85 -1.11 1.02 -0.78
C TYR A 85 -2.11 2.11 -1.17
N HIS A 86 -1.62 3.32 -1.47
CA HIS A 86 -2.46 4.47 -1.76
C HIS A 86 -3.24 4.31 -3.08
N SER A 87 -2.65 3.69 -4.11
CA SER A 87 -3.38 3.33 -5.33
C SER A 87 -4.52 2.35 -5.07
N THR A 88 -4.26 1.31 -4.28
CA THR A 88 -5.25 0.26 -3.98
C THR A 88 -6.36 0.79 -3.09
N VAL A 89 -6.02 1.53 -2.02
CA VAL A 89 -7.00 2.18 -1.14
C VAL A 89 -7.87 3.16 -1.91
N SER A 90 -7.27 3.98 -2.78
CA SER A 90 -8.03 4.88 -3.65
C SER A 90 -9.06 4.10 -4.47
N THR A 91 -8.62 3.02 -5.12
CA THR A 91 -9.49 2.14 -5.92
C THR A 91 -10.61 1.52 -5.09
N VAL A 92 -10.31 1.00 -3.90
CA VAL A 92 -11.30 0.43 -2.99
C VAL A 92 -12.35 1.46 -2.61
N LEU A 93 -11.94 2.67 -2.23
CA LEU A 93 -12.84 3.75 -1.80
C LEU A 93 -13.70 4.28 -2.94
N PHE A 94 -13.14 4.42 -4.15
CA PHE A 94 -13.91 4.85 -5.33
C PHE A 94 -15.01 3.87 -5.74
N ASN A 95 -14.81 2.58 -5.46
CA ASN A 95 -15.75 1.51 -5.77
C ASN A 95 -16.56 1.06 -4.55
N ALA A 96 -16.38 1.70 -3.40
CA ALA A 96 -17.08 1.32 -2.19
C ALA A 96 -18.57 1.69 -2.27
N PRO A 97 -19.48 0.85 -1.76
CA PRO A 97 -20.83 1.32 -1.45
C PRO A 97 -20.75 2.35 -0.32
N ARG A 98 -21.84 3.10 -0.12
CA ARG A 98 -21.95 4.04 0.99
C ARG A 98 -21.73 3.33 2.33
N PHE A 99 -20.70 3.73 3.08
CA PHE A 99 -20.39 3.19 4.40
C PHE A 99 -20.11 4.26 5.47
N ILE A 100 -19.94 5.53 5.05
CA ILE A 100 -19.83 6.67 5.96
C ILE A 100 -21.21 7.35 6.05
N PRO A 101 -21.86 7.36 7.22
CA PRO A 101 -23.21 7.92 7.38
C PRO A 101 -23.18 9.46 7.54
N TYR A 102 -22.43 10.15 6.68
CA TYR A 102 -22.28 11.60 6.72
C TYR A 102 -22.38 12.21 5.32
N SER A 103 -23.31 13.14 5.13
CA SER A 103 -23.51 13.86 3.87
C SER A 103 -22.90 15.26 3.93
N LEU A 104 -22.32 15.71 2.81
CA LEU A 104 -21.83 17.08 2.62
C LEU A 104 -22.92 18.03 2.08
N GLY A 105 -24.17 17.57 2.08
CA GLY A 105 -25.34 18.30 1.61
C GLY A 105 -25.84 17.81 0.24
N PRO A 106 -27.11 18.12 -0.11
CA PRO A 106 -27.75 17.56 -1.31
C PRO A 106 -27.05 17.88 -2.62
N LEU A 107 -26.45 19.07 -2.72
CA LEU A 107 -25.71 19.48 -3.92
C LEU A 107 -24.41 18.69 -4.09
N ALA A 108 -23.67 18.42 -3.01
CA ALA A 108 -22.45 17.63 -3.09
C ALA A 108 -22.76 16.18 -3.49
N GLU A 109 -23.81 15.60 -2.89
CA GLU A 109 -24.29 14.25 -3.23
C GLU A 109 -24.74 14.14 -4.70
N SER A 110 -25.38 15.17 -5.26
CA SER A 110 -25.80 15.17 -6.67
C SER A 110 -24.61 15.10 -7.65
N PHE A 111 -23.45 15.59 -7.24
CA PHE A 111 -22.18 15.45 -7.97
C PHE A 111 -21.35 14.23 -7.53
N LYS A 112 -21.89 13.34 -6.68
CA LYS A 112 -21.17 12.20 -6.08
C LYS A 112 -19.94 12.60 -5.26
N ILE A 113 -19.93 13.81 -4.73
CA ILE A 113 -18.89 14.29 -3.81
C ILE A 113 -19.27 13.81 -2.41
N THR A 114 -18.89 12.57 -2.11
CA THR A 114 -19.10 11.96 -0.79
C THR A 114 -17.78 11.85 -0.02
N PRO A 115 -17.81 11.76 1.33
CA PRO A 115 -16.62 11.55 2.15
C PRO A 115 -15.71 10.41 1.67
N GLU A 116 -16.26 9.26 1.32
CA GLU A 116 -15.46 8.13 0.82
C GLU A 116 -14.79 8.44 -0.52
N ILE A 117 -15.46 9.16 -1.43
CA ILE A 117 -14.86 9.57 -2.70
C ILE A 117 -13.75 10.60 -2.47
N ILE A 118 -13.96 11.59 -1.60
CA ILE A 118 -12.91 12.55 -1.23
C ILE A 118 -11.71 11.82 -0.62
N TRP A 119 -11.96 10.88 0.29
CA TRP A 119 -10.90 10.09 0.90
C TRP A 119 -10.13 9.27 -0.15
N GLY A 120 -10.84 8.68 -1.12
CA GLY A 120 -10.27 7.99 -2.27
C GLY A 120 -9.41 8.91 -3.15
N VAL A 121 -9.89 10.12 -3.46
CA VAL A 121 -9.14 11.13 -4.23
C VAL A 121 -7.85 11.50 -3.51
N LEU A 122 -7.89 11.77 -2.20
CA LEU A 122 -6.71 12.15 -1.42
C LEU A 122 -5.65 11.04 -1.43
N HIS A 123 -6.06 9.77 -1.36
CA HIS A 123 -5.14 8.64 -1.51
C HIS A 123 -4.57 8.54 -2.94
N GLY A 124 -5.40 8.78 -3.96
CA GLY A 124 -4.93 8.85 -5.35
C GLY A 124 -3.86 9.93 -5.56
N VAL A 125 -4.06 11.13 -4.99
CA VAL A 125 -3.09 12.23 -5.03
C VAL A 125 -1.78 11.84 -4.37
N LEU A 126 -1.81 11.18 -3.19
CA LEU A 126 -0.61 10.68 -2.54
C LEU A 126 0.15 9.68 -3.43
N SER A 127 -0.57 8.77 -4.09
CA SER A 127 0.05 7.83 -5.02
C SER A 127 0.74 8.53 -6.20
N LEU A 128 0.11 9.55 -6.78
CA LEU A 128 0.72 10.37 -7.83
C LEU A 128 1.95 11.13 -7.31
N GLY A 129 1.90 11.62 -6.07
CA GLY A 129 3.04 12.23 -5.38
C GLY A 129 4.23 11.28 -5.27
N MET A 130 3.99 10.00 -4.93
CA MET A 130 5.05 8.98 -4.88
C MET A 130 5.68 8.73 -6.26
N ILE A 131 4.86 8.70 -7.32
CA ILE A 131 5.34 8.56 -8.71
C ILE A 131 6.18 9.78 -9.11
N ALA A 132 5.68 10.99 -8.85
CA ALA A 132 6.40 12.23 -9.16
C ALA A 132 7.75 12.29 -8.42
N TRP A 133 7.77 11.95 -7.12
CA TRP A 133 9.01 11.84 -6.34
C TRP A 133 9.95 10.78 -6.91
N TRP A 134 9.45 9.61 -7.30
CA TRP A 134 10.26 8.54 -7.88
C TRP A 134 10.96 9.04 -9.14
N GLN A 135 10.20 9.59 -10.09
CA GLN A 135 10.72 10.10 -11.36
C GLN A 135 11.72 11.24 -11.15
N GLY A 136 11.37 12.22 -10.30
CA GLY A 136 12.24 13.37 -10.00
C GLY A 136 13.58 12.98 -9.37
N THR A 137 13.64 11.84 -8.65
CA THR A 137 14.85 11.38 -7.97
C THR A 137 15.58 10.24 -8.69
N LEU A 138 15.13 9.80 -9.86
CA LEU A 138 15.76 8.71 -10.60
C LEU A 138 17.25 8.99 -10.91
N HIS A 139 17.59 10.20 -11.33
CA HIS A 139 18.96 10.56 -11.69
C HIS A 139 19.95 10.41 -10.53
N TYR A 140 19.52 10.64 -9.28
CA TYR A 140 20.37 10.43 -8.11
C TYR A 140 20.82 8.97 -7.95
N THR A 141 20.00 8.00 -8.38
CA THR A 141 20.41 6.59 -8.36
C THR A 141 21.51 6.29 -9.36
N GLN A 142 21.46 6.93 -10.52
CA GLN A 142 22.48 6.78 -11.55
C GLN A 142 23.81 7.40 -11.11
N ILE A 143 23.76 8.55 -10.43
CA ILE A 143 24.93 9.19 -9.84
C ILE A 143 25.53 8.29 -8.75
N ALA A 144 24.71 7.81 -7.81
CA ALA A 144 25.17 6.93 -6.73
C ALA A 144 25.84 5.65 -7.27
N LYS A 145 25.28 5.03 -8.32
CA LYS A 145 25.85 3.83 -8.94
C LYS A 145 27.22 4.09 -9.60
N LYS A 146 27.50 5.31 -10.08
CA LYS A 146 28.81 5.67 -10.65
C LYS A 146 29.88 5.93 -9.60
N MET A 147 29.46 6.19 -8.35
CA MET A 147 30.38 6.48 -7.23
C MET A 147 30.78 5.21 -6.46
N GLN A 148 30.11 4.08 -6.71
CA GLN A 148 30.44 2.76 -6.18
C GLN A 148 31.37 2.02 -7.12
#